data_AF-A0A921N165-F1
#
_entry.id   AF-A0A921N165-F1
#
_cell.length_a   1.000
_cell.length_b   1.000
_cell.length_c   1.000
_cell.angle_alpha   90.00
_cell.angle_beta   90.00
_cell.angle_gamma   90.00
#
_symmetry.space_group_name_H-M   'P 1'
#
loop_
_entity.id
_entity.type
_entity.pdbx_description
1 polymer ?
#
loop_
_entity_poly.entity_id
_entity_poly.type
_entity_poly.pdbx_seq_one_letter_code
_entity_poly.pdbx_strand_id
1 'polypeptide(L)'
;MPKQFKKWTEEEVNILKSCEGKFIEDILKHFPYRTERSVTEKLRLSNIKYITKGRIKSKDSESIICHSCNTEKDYNDDNFDLKAKHFICRDCTRRYSQINKYKNKYGIELLPDKLFDTYTPIEWYKMFIENKINVIPWEITRCKEKYGEIIRYVIEDVVGCRTRSDFAKITLEDIKKNKIVFSTCKKVFQINTKYESIDYLYPHLNLKPFEMCQVPRNHWNKVTADEYMTYYIENIVGGIEIVNSNPSLYLTPSNIRIEHPSLYNCIYLYNIYSDFYTWVKELYPYITFKKEDIQVFLSKDNATICNSLEECNIFDYIKFDMGITQIEAIGTKRTDIYNNSKEKENYIPDFKIENVLDKPIIIEYYGLYNNRTNNVKHMKEYNDKIIRKNNFYKNNKEIYFIDLYPYDIKNNFEGVKNKIEKLMPNY
;
A
#
# COMPACT_ATOMS: atom_id res chain seq x y z
N MET A 1 16.69 9.00 74.79
CA MET A 1 17.23 10.24 75.40
C MET A 1 17.20 11.36 74.37
N PRO A 2 16.53 12.50 74.61
CA PRO A 2 16.64 13.64 73.72
C PRO A 2 18.09 14.13 73.75
N LYS A 3 18.77 14.16 72.60
CA LYS A 3 20.09 14.81 72.48
C LYS A 3 19.85 16.29 72.78
N GLN A 4 20.07 16.71 74.04
CA GLN A 4 20.21 18.13 74.37
C GLN A 4 21.29 18.67 73.44
N PHE A 5 20.91 19.54 72.51
CA PHE A 5 21.87 20.26 71.69
C PHE A 5 22.69 21.11 72.67
N LYS A 6 23.91 20.64 73.02
CA LYS A 6 24.86 21.42 73.82
C LYS A 6 24.96 22.80 73.17
N LYS A 7 24.77 23.88 73.95
CA LYS A 7 25.02 25.25 73.48
C LYS A 7 26.43 25.32 72.89
N TRP A 8 26.59 26.12 71.85
CA TRP A 8 27.90 26.38 71.25
C TRP A 8 28.74 27.17 72.24
N THR A 9 29.95 26.71 72.54
CA THR A 9 30.90 27.47 73.37
C THR A 9 31.53 28.61 72.56
N GLU A 10 32.06 29.63 73.23
CA GLU A 10 32.78 30.72 72.55
C GLU A 10 34.00 30.20 71.79
N GLU A 11 34.69 29.20 72.33
CA GLU A 11 35.81 28.53 71.68
C GLU A 11 35.38 27.85 70.37
N GLU A 12 34.27 27.10 70.38
CA GLU A 12 33.73 26.46 69.17
C GLU A 12 33.35 27.52 68.11
N VAL A 13 32.79 28.67 68.53
CA VAL A 13 32.45 29.77 67.62
C VAL A 13 33.70 30.43 67.02
N ASN A 14 34.76 30.60 67.81
CA ASN A 14 36.03 31.15 67.33
C ASN A 14 36.71 30.20 66.33
N ILE A 15 36.65 28.89 66.57
CA ILE A 15 37.11 27.88 65.62
C ILE A 15 36.31 27.99 64.31
N LEU A 16 34.97 28.11 64.36
CA LEU A 16 34.16 28.29 63.14
C LEU A 16 34.58 29.53 62.34
N LYS A 17 34.81 30.68 63.00
CA LYS A 17 35.26 31.91 62.35
C LYS A 17 36.62 31.73 61.68
N SER A 18 37.54 31.00 62.31
CA SER A 18 38.86 30.70 61.71
C SER A 18 38.80 29.78 60.49
N CYS A 19 37.65 29.15 60.25
CA CYS A 19 37.44 28.27 59.11
C CYS A 19 36.66 28.93 57.96
N GLU A 20 36.51 30.25 57.97
CA GLU A 20 35.85 30.96 56.86
C GLU A 20 36.52 30.61 55.51
N GLY A 21 35.69 30.28 54.52
CA GLY A 21 36.14 29.89 53.19
C GLY A 21 36.66 28.45 53.06
N LYS A 22 36.65 27.63 54.12
CA LYS A 22 37.01 26.21 54.04
C LYS A 22 35.85 25.32 53.60
N PHE A 23 36.17 24.10 53.17
CA PHE A 23 35.18 23.05 52.87
C PHE A 23 34.50 22.55 54.14
N ILE A 24 33.22 22.17 54.03
CA ILE A 24 32.45 21.67 55.17
C ILE A 24 33.09 20.42 55.80
N GLU A 25 33.73 19.56 55.02
CA GLU A 25 34.44 18.38 55.51
C GLU A 25 35.64 18.72 56.39
N ASP A 26 36.38 19.78 56.05
CA ASP A 26 37.51 20.24 56.84
C ASP A 26 37.05 20.93 58.11
N ILE A 27 35.95 21.68 58.04
CA ILE A 27 35.32 22.28 59.21
C ILE A 27 34.87 21.18 60.18
N LEU A 28 34.27 20.09 59.68
CA LEU A 28 33.77 18.99 60.50
C LEU A 28 34.87 18.27 61.30
N LYS A 29 36.12 18.25 60.83
CA LYS A 29 37.26 17.66 61.56
C LYS A 29 37.49 18.36 62.90
N HIS A 30 37.16 19.64 63.01
CA HIS A 30 37.28 20.41 64.24
C HIS A 30 36.11 20.18 65.22
N PHE A 31 35.03 19.53 64.78
CA PHE A 31 33.82 19.32 65.58
C PHE A 31 33.37 17.84 65.56
N PRO A 32 34.19 16.90 66.06
CA PRO A 32 33.91 15.46 65.97
C PRO A 32 32.61 15.02 66.68
N TYR A 33 32.10 15.86 67.58
CA TYR A 33 30.87 15.61 68.33
C TYR A 33 29.63 16.34 67.78
N ARG A 34 29.78 17.11 66.70
CA ARG A 34 28.68 17.84 66.04
C ARG A 34 28.32 17.15 64.74
N THR A 35 27.03 17.14 64.42
CA THR A 35 26.57 16.69 63.09
C THR A 35 26.83 17.78 62.06
N GLU A 36 27.02 17.41 60.80
CA GLU A 36 27.13 18.34 59.67
C GLU A 36 26.01 19.39 59.69
N ARG A 37 24.76 18.95 59.86
CA ARG A 37 23.60 19.84 59.98
C ARG A 37 23.74 20.88 61.09
N SER A 38 24.28 20.49 62.26
CA SER A 38 24.48 21.40 63.39
C SER A 38 25.55 22.44 63.10
N VAL A 39 26.64 22.04 62.46
CA VAL A 39 27.76 22.92 62.08
C VAL A 39 27.32 23.91 61.00
N THR A 40 26.66 23.41 59.95
CA THR A 40 26.13 24.22 58.85
C THR A 40 25.12 25.27 59.32
N GLU A 41 24.19 24.89 60.19
CA GLU A 41 23.20 25.85 60.72
C GLU A 41 23.87 26.94 61.56
N LYS A 42 24.92 26.60 62.32
CA LYS A 42 25.66 27.59 63.10
C LYS A 42 26.46 28.54 62.20
N LEU A 43 27.14 28.04 61.18
CA LEU A 43 27.82 28.86 60.17
C LEU A 43 26.86 29.86 59.52
N ARG A 44 25.65 29.40 59.17
CA ARG A 44 24.58 30.23 58.60
C ARG A 44 24.12 31.33 59.56
N LEU A 45 23.80 30.97 60.81
CA LEU A 45 23.35 31.93 61.83
C LEU A 45 24.45 32.93 62.23
N SER A 46 25.72 32.54 62.10
CA SER A 46 26.86 33.41 62.38
C SER A 46 27.39 34.14 61.13
N ASN A 47 26.72 34.00 59.98
CA ASN A 47 27.08 34.62 58.70
C ASN A 47 28.53 34.33 58.24
N ILE A 48 29.04 33.14 58.57
CA ILE A 48 30.39 32.70 58.20
C ILE A 48 30.31 31.99 56.84
N LYS A 49 31.09 32.44 55.87
CA LYS A 49 31.12 31.81 54.54
C LYS A 49 31.87 30.48 54.61
N TYR A 50 31.35 29.48 53.91
CA TYR A 50 31.98 28.16 53.79
C TYR A 50 31.70 27.60 52.40
N ILE A 51 32.55 26.68 51.95
CA ILE A 51 32.42 26.03 50.64
C ILE A 51 31.62 24.74 50.83
N THR A 52 30.51 24.62 50.09
CA THR A 52 29.78 23.36 49.97
C THR A 52 30.25 22.62 48.71
N LYS A 53 30.27 21.28 48.76
CA LYS A 53 30.57 20.43 47.60
C LYS A 53 29.77 20.75 46.32
N GLY A 54 28.66 21.50 46.42
CA GLY A 54 27.82 21.89 45.28
C GLY A 54 28.08 23.29 44.69
N ARG A 55 29.07 24.05 45.19
CA ARG A 55 29.40 25.38 44.64
C ARG A 55 30.91 25.55 44.43
N ILE A 56 31.50 24.63 43.69
CA ILE A 56 32.70 24.96 42.93
C ILE A 56 32.20 25.51 41.59
N LYS A 57 32.12 26.83 41.46
CA LYS A 57 32.23 27.48 40.15
C LYS A 57 33.73 27.58 39.85
N SER A 58 34.39 26.46 39.55
CA SER A 58 35.69 26.53 38.89
C SER A 58 35.40 26.83 37.42
N LYS A 59 36.16 27.78 36.88
CA LYS A 59 36.04 28.27 35.51
C LYS A 59 36.80 27.38 34.52
N ASP A 60 37.32 26.25 35.00
CA ASP A 60 38.15 25.31 34.25
C ASP A 60 37.45 23.96 34.24
N SER A 61 37.30 23.41 33.04
CA SER A 61 36.57 22.19 32.71
C SER A 61 37.12 20.96 33.44
N GLU A 62 36.64 20.68 34.65
CA GLU A 62 36.88 19.41 35.31
C GLU A 62 35.96 18.35 34.68
N SER A 63 36.57 17.34 34.08
CA SER A 63 35.89 16.12 33.68
C SER A 63 35.56 15.28 34.92
N ILE A 64 34.36 14.72 34.96
CA ILE A 64 33.85 13.87 36.03
C ILE A 64 33.42 12.52 35.46
N ILE A 65 33.72 11.44 36.18
CA ILE A 65 33.28 10.09 35.85
C ILE A 65 31.83 9.88 36.32
N CYS A 66 30.94 9.55 35.40
CA CYS A 66 29.56 9.21 35.72
C CYS A 66 29.51 7.94 36.57
N HIS A 67 28.88 8.00 37.75
CA HIS A 67 28.78 6.85 38.66
C HIS A 67 28.00 5.65 38.08
N SER A 68 27.13 5.88 37.08
CA SER A 68 26.31 4.81 36.52
C SER A 68 26.91 4.13 35.29
N CYS A 69 27.62 4.85 34.43
CA CYS A 69 28.19 4.27 33.21
C CYS A 69 29.71 4.31 33.18
N ASN A 70 30.34 4.86 34.22
CA ASN A 70 31.79 4.99 34.37
C ASN A 70 32.47 5.76 33.22
N THR A 71 31.72 6.56 32.45
CA THR A 71 32.28 7.42 31.40
C THR A 71 32.65 8.79 31.95
N GLU A 72 33.82 9.26 31.56
CA GLU A 72 34.32 10.59 31.88
C GLU A 72 33.67 11.63 30.96
N LYS A 73 33.14 12.71 31.55
CA LYS A 73 32.44 13.80 30.84
C LYS A 73 32.68 15.13 31.52
N ASP A 74 32.69 16.22 30.76
CA ASP A 74 32.81 17.57 31.31
C ASP A 74 31.69 17.87 32.31
N TYR A 75 32.04 18.43 33.47
CA TYR A 75 31.07 18.84 34.48
C TYR A 75 30.38 20.14 34.10
N ASN A 76 29.31 20.01 33.31
CA ASN A 76 28.47 21.10 32.88
C ASN A 76 26.98 20.70 32.89
N ASP A 77 26.12 21.68 32.70
CA ASP A 77 24.66 21.49 32.63
C ASP A 77 24.24 20.61 31.43
N ASP A 78 25.09 20.41 30.41
CA ASP A 78 24.76 19.56 29.26
C ASP A 78 24.92 18.07 29.58
N ASN A 79 25.91 17.73 30.41
CA ASN A 79 26.25 16.35 30.76
C ASN A 79 25.65 15.89 32.09
N PHE A 80 25.41 16.79 33.04
CA PHE A 80 24.92 16.47 34.37
C PHE A 80 23.74 17.37 34.78
N ASP A 81 22.99 16.93 35.79
CA ASP A 81 22.07 17.82 36.50
C ASP A 81 22.82 18.40 37.70
N LEU A 82 23.24 19.66 37.61
CA LEU A 82 24.05 20.33 38.64
C LEU A 82 23.31 20.49 39.98
N LYS A 83 22.01 20.16 40.04
CA LYS A 83 21.21 20.15 41.28
C LYS A 83 21.09 18.76 41.91
N ALA A 84 21.48 17.70 41.21
CA ALA A 84 21.40 16.34 41.71
C ALA A 84 22.55 16.04 42.70
N LYS A 85 22.25 15.30 43.78
CA LYS A 85 23.25 14.88 44.78
C LYS A 85 24.20 13.78 44.27
N HIS A 86 23.92 13.19 43.11
CA HIS A 86 24.68 12.10 42.53
C HIS A 86 25.17 12.49 41.14
N PHE A 87 26.44 12.21 40.84
CA PHE A 87 27.07 12.44 39.53
C PHE A 87 26.63 11.38 38.52
N ILE A 88 25.32 11.32 38.24
CA ILE A 88 24.74 10.51 37.17
C ILE A 88 24.57 11.42 35.96
N CYS A 89 25.19 11.06 34.84
CA CYS A 89 25.09 11.84 33.63
C CYS A 89 23.65 11.83 33.07
N ARG A 90 23.28 12.87 32.33
CA ARG A 90 21.94 13.03 31.75
C ARG A 90 21.54 11.87 30.86
N ASP A 91 22.50 11.22 30.17
CA ASP A 91 22.22 10.04 29.35
C ASP A 91 21.75 8.86 30.21
N CYS A 92 22.42 8.61 31.34
CA CYS A 92 22.00 7.57 32.28
C CYS A 92 20.64 7.91 32.89
N THR A 93 20.42 9.17 33.30
CA THR A 93 19.13 9.62 33.83
C THR A 93 18.01 9.42 32.81
N ARG A 94 18.22 9.82 31.54
CA ARG A 94 17.26 9.57 30.43
C ARG A 94 17.02 8.09 30.24
N ARG A 95 18.08 7.27 30.27
CA ARG A 95 18.00 5.82 30.12
C ARG A 95 17.13 5.18 31.21
N TYR A 96 17.42 5.44 32.48
CA TYR A 96 16.62 4.92 33.60
C TYR A 96 15.18 5.42 33.56
N SER A 97 14.96 6.67 33.14
CA SER A 97 13.62 7.21 32.93
C SER A 97 12.83 6.38 31.90
N GLN A 98 13.46 6.02 30.77
CA GLN A 98 12.83 5.15 29.77
C GLN A 98 12.57 3.73 30.31
N ILE A 99 13.53 3.12 31.00
CA ILE A 99 13.37 1.79 31.61
C ILE A 99 12.16 1.79 32.56
N ASN A 100 12.12 2.76 33.48
CA ASN A 100 11.03 2.90 34.44
C ASN A 100 9.69 3.18 33.74
N LYS A 101 9.68 3.99 32.68
CA LYS A 101 8.48 4.26 31.89
C LYS A 101 7.92 2.97 31.27
N TYR A 102 8.75 2.15 30.64
CA TYR A 102 8.29 0.91 30.00
C TYR A 102 7.86 -0.13 31.04
N LYS A 103 8.60 -0.25 32.14
CA LYS A 103 8.22 -1.13 33.26
C LYS A 103 6.89 -0.73 33.87
N ASN A 104 6.71 0.55 34.22
CA ASN A 104 5.50 1.01 34.91
C ASN A 104 4.29 1.06 33.98
N LYS A 105 4.48 1.44 32.71
CA LYS A 105 3.35 1.63 31.78
C LYS A 105 2.93 0.33 31.08
N TYR A 106 3.89 -0.54 30.75
CA TYR A 106 3.65 -1.72 29.91
C TYR A 106 4.07 -3.04 30.58
N GLY A 107 4.65 -3.01 31.79
CA GLY A 107 5.19 -4.21 32.44
C GLY A 107 6.42 -4.78 31.73
N ILE A 108 7.07 -4.01 30.86
CA ILE A 108 8.21 -4.48 30.05
C ILE A 108 9.52 -4.09 30.74
N GLU A 109 10.35 -5.09 31.00
CA GLU A 109 11.69 -4.89 31.57
C GLU A 109 12.71 -4.67 30.45
N LEU A 110 13.48 -3.58 30.57
CA LEU A 110 14.56 -3.23 29.65
C LEU A 110 15.89 -3.34 30.39
N LEU A 111 16.89 -3.96 29.75
CA LEU A 111 18.23 -4.09 30.27
C LEU A 111 18.95 -2.73 30.21
N PRO A 112 19.60 -2.25 31.30
CA PRO A 112 20.23 -0.93 31.34
C PRO A 112 21.36 -0.70 30.33
N ASP A 113 21.99 -1.75 29.85
CA ASP A 113 23.07 -1.71 28.86
C ASP A 113 22.55 -1.80 27.42
N LYS A 114 21.38 -2.44 27.20
CA LYS A 114 20.81 -2.66 25.85
C LYS A 114 19.64 -1.73 25.51
N LEU A 115 18.91 -1.24 26.51
CA LEU A 115 17.71 -0.42 26.36
C LEU A 115 16.73 -1.03 25.33
N PHE A 116 16.54 -0.41 24.17
CA PHE A 116 15.63 -0.90 23.14
C PHE A 116 16.15 -2.13 22.40
N ASP A 117 17.44 -2.46 22.54
CA ASP A 117 18.04 -3.70 22.04
C ASP A 117 17.91 -4.85 23.05
N THR A 118 17.14 -4.66 24.13
CA THR A 118 16.74 -5.76 25.03
C THR A 118 15.92 -6.82 24.29
N TYR A 119 15.09 -6.37 23.33
CA TYR A 119 14.28 -7.24 22.49
C TYR A 119 14.61 -6.99 21.02
N THR A 120 14.49 -8.04 20.21
CA THR A 120 14.60 -7.97 18.76
C THR A 120 13.52 -7.08 18.15
N PRO A 121 13.73 -6.53 16.93
CA PRO A 121 12.70 -5.77 16.24
C PRO A 121 11.38 -6.55 16.07
N ILE A 122 11.46 -7.85 15.82
CA ILE A 122 10.30 -8.74 15.66
C ILE A 122 9.53 -8.88 16.98
N GLU A 123 10.22 -9.04 18.12
CA GLU A 123 9.55 -9.10 19.43
C GLU A 123 8.82 -7.79 19.77
N TRP A 124 9.45 -6.65 19.50
CA TRP A 124 8.80 -5.35 19.63
C TRP A 124 7.54 -5.24 18.76
N TYR A 125 7.60 -5.72 17.53
CA TYR A 125 6.45 -5.78 16.63
C TYR A 125 5.33 -6.68 17.17
N LYS A 126 5.66 -7.88 17.66
CA LYS A 126 4.69 -8.81 18.27
C LYS A 126 3.98 -8.18 19.46
N MET A 127 4.73 -7.53 20.37
CA MET A 127 4.15 -6.79 21.50
C MET A 127 3.20 -5.69 21.05
N PHE A 128 3.50 -5.00 19.94
CA PHE A 128 2.64 -3.96 19.39
C PHE A 128 1.36 -4.52 18.73
N ILE A 129 1.46 -5.64 18.02
CA ILE A 129 0.30 -6.30 17.43
C ILE A 129 -0.64 -6.82 18.50
N GLU A 130 -0.09 -7.43 19.56
CA GLU A 130 -0.81 -7.92 20.75
C GLU A 130 -1.35 -6.80 21.65
N ASN A 131 -1.14 -5.53 21.29
CA ASN A 131 -1.53 -4.34 22.07
C ASN A 131 -0.91 -4.27 23.49
N LYS A 132 0.23 -4.95 23.72
CA LYS A 132 1.03 -4.79 24.96
C LYS A 132 1.70 -3.42 25.02
N ILE A 133 2.00 -2.84 23.85
CA ILE A 133 2.48 -1.47 23.70
C ILE A 133 1.66 -0.73 22.65
N ASN A 134 1.56 0.59 22.80
CA ASN A 134 0.79 1.43 21.88
C ASN A 134 1.60 1.90 20.67
N VAL A 135 2.93 1.83 20.74
CA VAL A 135 3.84 2.28 19.68
C VAL A 135 5.15 1.51 19.79
N ILE A 136 5.71 1.11 18.65
CA ILE A 136 7.05 0.54 18.59
C ILE A 136 8.08 1.65 18.95
N PRO A 137 9.12 1.36 19.73
CA PRO A 137 10.13 2.36 20.10
C PRO A 137 10.72 3.07 18.86
N TRP A 138 10.93 4.38 18.98
CA TRP A 138 11.32 5.20 17.84
C TRP A 138 12.72 4.85 17.31
N GLU A 139 13.59 4.32 18.16
CA GLU A 139 14.93 3.82 17.83
C GLU A 139 14.85 2.61 16.88
N ILE A 140 13.83 1.77 17.05
CA ILE A 140 13.57 0.64 16.15
C ILE A 140 12.99 1.17 14.84
N THR A 141 12.00 2.06 14.90
CA THR A 141 11.32 2.59 13.71
C THR A 141 12.05 3.72 13.00
N ARG A 142 13.29 4.10 13.39
CA ARG A 142 14.14 5.06 12.64
C ARG A 142 15.38 4.40 12.04
N CYS A 143 15.73 3.20 12.50
CA CYS A 143 16.81 2.42 11.96
C CYS A 143 16.29 1.61 10.75
N LYS A 144 16.88 1.83 9.58
CA LYS A 144 16.44 1.18 8.33
C LYS A 144 16.55 -0.33 8.43
N GLU A 145 17.63 -0.83 9.03
CA GLU A 145 17.93 -2.24 9.19
C GLU A 145 16.89 -2.91 10.10
N LYS A 146 16.65 -2.34 11.29
CA LYS A 146 15.71 -2.88 12.29
C LYS A 146 14.26 -2.82 11.81
N TYR A 147 13.85 -1.70 11.22
CA TYR A 147 12.48 -1.59 10.70
C TYR A 147 12.29 -2.46 9.44
N GLY A 148 13.33 -2.60 8.60
CA GLY A 148 13.32 -3.51 7.47
C GLY A 148 13.20 -4.98 7.87
N GLU A 149 13.75 -5.38 9.02
CA GLU A 149 13.54 -6.71 9.59
C GLU A 149 12.07 -6.97 9.96
N ILE A 150 11.40 -5.98 10.57
CA ILE A 150 9.96 -6.08 10.88
C ILE A 150 9.14 -6.23 9.59
N ILE A 151 9.44 -5.43 8.57
CA ILE A 151 8.69 -5.51 7.30
C ILE A 151 8.93 -6.86 6.62
N ARG A 152 10.16 -7.36 6.61
CA ARG A 152 10.48 -8.68 6.07
C ARG A 152 9.70 -9.77 6.79
N TYR A 153 9.77 -9.81 8.12
CA TYR A 153 8.99 -10.75 8.95
C TYR A 153 7.50 -10.72 8.61
N VAL A 154 6.90 -9.53 8.50
CA VAL A 154 5.47 -9.43 8.18
C VAL A 154 5.18 -9.95 6.78
N ILE A 155 5.95 -9.56 5.77
CA ILE A 155 5.69 -9.97 4.39
C ILE A 155 5.90 -11.48 4.23
N GLU A 156 6.98 -12.00 4.78
CA GLU A 156 7.40 -13.39 4.60
C GLU A 156 6.63 -14.36 5.49
N ASP A 157 6.53 -14.07 6.79
CA ASP A 157 6.02 -15.02 7.78
C ASP A 157 4.55 -14.79 8.16
N VAL A 158 4.07 -13.54 8.08
CA VAL A 158 2.67 -13.21 8.43
C VAL A 158 1.75 -13.21 7.22
N VAL A 159 2.18 -12.58 6.12
CA VAL A 159 1.43 -12.56 4.85
C VAL A 159 1.70 -13.82 4.03
N GLY A 160 2.89 -14.42 4.18
CA GLY A 160 3.24 -15.67 3.50
C GLY A 160 3.82 -15.49 2.10
N CYS A 161 4.36 -14.32 1.76
CA CYS A 161 4.95 -14.08 0.45
C CYS A 161 6.33 -14.72 0.37
N ARG A 162 6.51 -15.69 -0.55
CA ARG A 162 7.78 -16.41 -0.74
C ARG A 162 8.29 -16.35 -2.18
N THR A 163 7.39 -16.12 -3.13
CA THR A 163 7.69 -16.09 -4.56
C THR A 163 7.48 -14.71 -5.15
N ARG A 164 8.14 -14.42 -6.28
CA ARG A 164 7.95 -13.18 -7.06
C ARG A 164 6.46 -12.86 -7.30
N SER A 165 5.66 -13.88 -7.60
CA SER A 165 4.22 -13.74 -7.83
C SER A 165 3.44 -13.32 -6.58
N ASP A 166 3.90 -13.70 -5.39
CA ASP A 166 3.25 -13.31 -4.14
C ASP A 166 3.46 -11.82 -3.85
N PHE A 167 4.68 -11.31 -4.09
CA PHE A 167 5.01 -9.91 -3.89
C PHE A 167 4.18 -8.97 -4.77
N ALA A 168 3.92 -9.37 -6.02
CA ALA A 168 3.06 -8.66 -6.96
C ALA A 168 1.63 -8.42 -6.41
N LYS A 169 1.13 -9.37 -5.59
CA LYS A 169 -0.24 -9.40 -5.08
C LYS A 169 -0.44 -8.70 -3.74
N ILE A 170 0.64 -8.35 -3.02
CA ILE A 170 0.54 -7.65 -1.73
C ILE A 170 -0.33 -6.40 -1.90
N THR A 171 -1.32 -6.18 -1.04
CA THR A 171 -2.17 -4.98 -1.11
C THR A 171 -1.83 -3.98 0.00
N LEU A 172 -2.34 -2.75 -0.10
CA LEU A 172 -2.29 -1.80 1.02
C LEU A 172 -3.08 -2.29 2.23
N GLU A 173 -4.09 -3.12 2.00
CA GLU A 173 -4.90 -3.70 3.07
C GLU A 173 -4.12 -4.74 3.87
N ASP A 174 -3.31 -5.58 3.20
CA ASP A 174 -2.41 -6.53 3.87
C ASP A 174 -1.42 -5.82 4.78
N ILE A 175 -0.84 -4.71 4.30
CA ILE A 175 0.10 -3.88 5.06
C ILE A 175 -0.60 -3.21 6.26
N LYS A 176 -1.80 -2.64 6.05
CA LYS A 176 -2.59 -1.97 7.10
C LYS A 176 -3.08 -2.94 8.18
N LYS A 177 -3.58 -4.12 7.78
CA LYS A 177 -4.07 -5.16 8.69
C LYS A 177 -2.98 -5.61 9.66
N ASN A 178 -1.75 -5.67 9.17
CA ASN A 178 -0.56 -6.02 9.95
C ASN A 178 0.12 -4.81 10.63
N LYS A 179 -0.60 -3.68 10.75
CA LYS A 179 -0.18 -2.42 11.40
C LYS A 179 1.19 -1.88 10.93
N ILE A 180 1.62 -2.18 9.71
CA ILE A 180 2.78 -1.50 9.10
C ILE A 180 2.32 -0.15 8.60
N VAL A 181 2.90 0.92 9.13
CA VAL A 181 2.51 2.29 8.77
C VAL A 181 3.37 2.78 7.61
N PHE A 182 2.75 2.99 6.44
CA PHE A 182 3.46 3.46 5.24
C PHE A 182 4.14 4.83 5.42
N SER A 183 3.58 5.71 6.27
CA SER A 183 4.24 6.98 6.60
C SER A 183 5.56 6.79 7.38
N THR A 184 5.68 5.69 8.13
CA THR A 184 6.96 5.28 8.74
C THR A 184 7.92 4.78 7.66
N CYS A 185 7.47 3.95 6.72
CA CYS A 185 8.30 3.52 5.58
C CYS A 185 8.85 4.72 4.80
N LYS A 186 8.01 5.71 4.49
CA LYS A 186 8.42 6.94 3.81
C LYS A 186 9.51 7.70 4.57
N LYS A 187 9.36 7.84 5.89
CA LYS A 187 10.34 8.55 6.74
C LYS A 187 11.65 7.78 6.91
N VAL A 188 11.56 6.45 7.07
CA VAL A 188 12.71 5.59 7.34
C VAL A 188 13.53 5.36 6.09
N PHE A 189 12.88 4.94 5.01
CA PHE A 189 13.57 4.59 3.78
C PHE A 189 13.78 5.78 2.84
N GLN A 190 13.13 6.93 3.10
CA GLN A 190 13.12 8.11 2.20
C GLN A 190 12.50 7.78 0.83
N ILE A 191 11.46 6.95 0.87
CA ILE A 191 10.86 6.32 -0.30
C ILE A 191 9.42 6.82 -0.48
N ASN A 192 9.02 7.10 -1.72
CA ASN A 192 7.73 7.69 -2.04
C ASN A 192 6.67 6.66 -2.44
N THR A 193 7.07 5.42 -2.74
CA THR A 193 6.18 4.41 -3.30
C THR A 193 6.28 3.05 -2.60
N LYS A 194 5.21 2.25 -2.70
CA LYS A 194 5.19 0.87 -2.22
C LYS A 194 6.25 0.02 -2.93
N TYR A 195 6.34 0.17 -4.25
CA TYR A 195 7.33 -0.50 -5.09
C TYR A 195 8.75 -0.28 -4.56
N GLU A 196 9.15 0.98 -4.42
CA GLU A 196 10.50 1.33 -3.95
C GLU A 196 10.81 0.69 -2.59
N SER A 197 9.82 0.57 -1.69
CA SER A 197 10.01 -0.06 -0.37
C SER A 197 10.27 -1.56 -0.50
N ILE A 198 9.57 -2.24 -1.42
CA ILE A 198 9.77 -3.67 -1.69
C ILE A 198 11.10 -3.89 -2.42
N ASP A 199 11.39 -3.08 -3.43
CA ASP A 199 12.65 -3.14 -4.19
C ASP A 199 13.86 -2.94 -3.27
N TYR A 200 13.76 -1.99 -2.32
CA TYR A 200 14.80 -1.78 -1.30
C TYR A 200 14.99 -3.00 -0.38
N LEU A 201 13.91 -3.65 0.03
CA LEU A 201 13.98 -4.80 0.95
C LEU A 201 14.35 -6.11 0.24
N TYR A 202 14.06 -6.21 -1.05
CA TYR A 202 14.23 -7.41 -1.86
C TYR A 202 14.88 -7.09 -3.22
N PRO A 203 16.08 -6.50 -3.26
CA PRO A 203 16.70 -6.05 -4.50
C PRO A 203 17.02 -7.21 -5.45
N HIS A 204 17.24 -8.41 -4.91
CA HIS A 204 17.50 -9.62 -5.68
C HIS A 204 16.30 -10.09 -6.52
N LEU A 205 15.07 -9.63 -6.19
CA LEU A 205 13.89 -9.98 -6.99
C LEU A 205 13.85 -9.20 -8.31
N ASN A 206 14.53 -8.05 -8.42
CA ASN A 206 14.51 -7.20 -9.61
C ASN A 206 13.06 -7.03 -10.15
N LEU A 207 12.14 -6.71 -9.23
CA LEU A 207 10.75 -6.48 -9.56
C LEU A 207 10.66 -5.23 -10.42
N LYS A 208 9.77 -5.22 -11.38
CA LYS A 208 9.40 -4.04 -12.13
C LYS A 208 8.16 -3.41 -11.50
N PRO A 209 8.05 -2.08 -11.49
CA PRO A 209 6.91 -1.39 -10.89
C PRO A 209 5.57 -1.89 -11.43
N PHE A 210 5.48 -2.14 -12.74
CA PHE A 210 4.29 -2.64 -13.41
C PHE A 210 3.86 -4.06 -13.04
N GLU A 211 4.72 -4.84 -12.40
CA GLU A 211 4.37 -6.15 -11.84
C GLU A 211 3.61 -6.02 -10.51
N MET A 212 3.57 -4.82 -9.91
CA MET A 212 2.86 -4.58 -8.65
C MET A 212 1.40 -4.19 -8.91
N CYS A 213 0.48 -4.68 -8.08
CA CYS A 213 -0.96 -4.40 -8.18
C CYS A 213 -1.35 -2.91 -8.17
N GLN A 214 -0.47 -2.02 -7.70
CA GLN A 214 -0.71 -0.57 -7.63
C GLN A 214 0.58 0.19 -7.95
N VAL A 215 0.61 0.80 -9.12
CA VAL A 215 1.71 1.65 -9.57
C VAL A 215 1.29 3.12 -9.44
N PRO A 216 2.06 3.95 -8.72
CA PRO A 216 1.75 5.38 -8.59
C PRO A 216 1.68 6.09 -9.94
N ARG A 217 0.76 7.05 -10.07
CA ARG A 217 0.57 7.80 -11.32
C ARG A 217 1.85 8.47 -11.83
N ASN A 218 2.68 8.99 -10.93
CA ASN A 218 3.94 9.67 -11.27
C ASN A 218 5.05 8.72 -11.74
N HIS A 219 4.87 7.41 -11.62
CA HIS A 219 5.80 6.43 -12.20
C HIS A 219 5.65 6.36 -13.73
N TRP A 220 4.44 6.56 -14.24
CA TRP A 220 4.13 6.40 -15.65
C TRP A 220 4.61 7.60 -16.47
N ASN A 221 5.55 7.34 -17.35
CA ASN A 221 6.04 8.23 -18.39
C ASN A 221 6.31 7.39 -19.65
N LYS A 222 6.79 8.02 -20.74
CA LYS A 222 7.05 7.31 -21.99
C LYS A 222 7.99 6.11 -21.80
N VAL A 223 9.10 6.29 -21.09
CA VAL A 223 10.11 5.25 -20.85
C VAL A 223 9.53 4.07 -20.07
N THR A 224 8.85 4.33 -18.95
CA THR A 224 8.32 3.24 -18.09
C THR A 224 7.11 2.55 -18.72
N ALA A 225 6.32 3.27 -19.52
CA ALA A 225 5.29 2.67 -20.35
C ALA A 225 5.92 1.74 -21.38
N ASP A 226 6.93 2.21 -22.13
CA ASP A 226 7.61 1.44 -23.18
C ASP A 226 8.25 0.17 -22.65
N GLU A 227 8.89 0.24 -21.48
CA GLU A 227 9.39 -0.95 -20.78
C GLU A 227 8.27 -1.96 -20.50
N TYR A 228 7.09 -1.51 -20.07
CA TYR A 228 5.99 -2.43 -19.77
C TYR A 228 5.36 -3.03 -21.04
N MET A 229 5.17 -2.23 -22.09
CA MET A 229 4.63 -2.75 -23.36
C MET A 229 5.60 -3.76 -24.00
N THR A 230 6.89 -3.47 -23.97
CA THR A 230 7.94 -4.41 -24.41
C THR A 230 7.88 -5.69 -23.58
N TYR A 231 7.81 -5.58 -22.25
CA TYR A 231 7.70 -6.76 -21.38
C TYR A 231 6.46 -7.60 -21.71
N TYR A 232 5.30 -6.95 -21.90
CA TYR A 232 4.06 -7.62 -22.27
C TYR A 232 4.21 -8.39 -23.59
N ILE A 233 4.71 -7.75 -24.64
CA ILE A 233 4.87 -8.39 -25.95
C ILE A 233 5.88 -9.55 -25.88
N GLU A 234 7.06 -9.32 -25.32
CA GLU A 234 8.14 -10.31 -25.35
C GLU A 234 7.93 -11.47 -24.36
N ASN A 235 7.39 -11.20 -23.16
CA ASN A 235 7.36 -12.18 -22.06
C ASN A 235 5.96 -12.73 -21.78
N ILE A 236 4.89 -11.98 -22.06
CA ILE A 236 3.52 -12.44 -21.82
C ILE A 236 2.92 -13.02 -23.10
N VAL A 237 3.02 -12.30 -24.23
CA VAL A 237 2.52 -12.80 -25.52
C VAL A 237 3.51 -13.80 -26.15
N GLY A 238 4.82 -13.56 -25.99
CA GLY A 238 5.88 -14.43 -26.50
C GLY A 238 6.53 -13.95 -27.81
N GLY A 239 6.41 -12.65 -28.12
CA GLY A 239 7.09 -12.01 -29.25
C GLY A 239 6.17 -11.20 -30.16
N ILE A 240 6.76 -10.24 -30.86
CA ILE A 240 6.05 -9.36 -31.81
C ILE A 240 5.52 -10.11 -33.03
N GLU A 241 6.12 -11.25 -33.40
CA GLU A 241 5.66 -12.11 -34.50
C GLU A 241 4.27 -12.71 -34.22
N ILE A 242 4.01 -13.06 -32.95
CA ILE A 242 2.71 -13.58 -32.50
C ILE A 242 1.66 -12.48 -32.55
N VAL A 243 2.03 -11.27 -32.09
CA VAL A 243 1.17 -10.09 -32.18
C VAL A 243 0.87 -9.73 -33.64
N ASN A 244 1.87 -9.79 -34.54
CA ASN A 244 1.68 -9.55 -35.98
C ASN A 244 0.67 -10.51 -36.60
N SER A 245 0.65 -11.75 -36.13
CA SER A 245 -0.26 -12.78 -36.64
C SER A 245 -1.70 -12.58 -36.17
N ASN A 246 -1.91 -12.08 -34.95
CA ASN A 246 -3.24 -11.93 -34.33
C ASN A 246 -3.34 -10.67 -33.43
N PRO A 247 -3.22 -9.46 -33.99
CA PRO A 247 -3.13 -8.23 -33.18
C PRO A 247 -4.39 -7.96 -32.37
N SER A 248 -5.58 -8.32 -32.86
CA SER A 248 -6.84 -8.16 -32.14
C SER A 248 -6.93 -8.99 -30.86
N LEU A 249 -6.33 -10.18 -30.85
CA LEU A 249 -6.33 -11.04 -29.66
C LEU A 249 -5.52 -10.41 -28.52
N TYR A 250 -4.42 -9.72 -28.85
CA TYR A 250 -3.45 -9.25 -27.86
C TYR A 250 -3.47 -7.75 -27.59
N LEU A 251 -3.97 -6.91 -28.50
CA LEU A 251 -3.89 -5.45 -28.39
C LEU A 251 -5.26 -4.77 -28.34
N THR A 252 -6.37 -5.51 -28.33
CA THR A 252 -7.68 -4.90 -28.17
C THR A 252 -7.79 -4.17 -26.82
N PRO A 253 -8.39 -2.96 -26.78
CA PRO A 253 -8.56 -2.23 -25.53
C PRO A 253 -9.30 -3.03 -24.44
N SER A 254 -10.26 -3.87 -24.81
CA SER A 254 -11.00 -4.71 -23.87
C SER A 254 -10.12 -5.76 -23.20
N ASN A 255 -9.32 -6.51 -23.98
CA ASN A 255 -8.43 -7.56 -23.44
C ASN A 255 -7.36 -6.93 -22.55
N ILE A 256 -6.70 -5.87 -23.03
CA ILE A 256 -5.69 -5.15 -22.23
C ILE A 256 -6.30 -4.55 -20.95
N ARG A 257 -7.53 -4.02 -20.99
CA ARG A 257 -8.18 -3.49 -19.77
C ARG A 257 -8.37 -4.56 -18.69
N ILE A 258 -8.73 -5.78 -19.09
CA ILE A 258 -9.03 -6.88 -18.17
C ILE A 258 -7.73 -7.48 -17.63
N GLU A 259 -6.81 -7.83 -18.51
CA GLU A 259 -5.62 -8.60 -18.16
C GLU A 259 -4.44 -7.72 -17.71
N HIS A 260 -4.30 -6.54 -18.33
CA HIS A 260 -3.18 -5.63 -18.14
C HIS A 260 -3.64 -4.17 -17.93
N PRO A 261 -4.44 -3.88 -16.89
CA PRO A 261 -5.09 -2.57 -16.69
C PRO A 261 -4.11 -1.39 -16.63
N SER A 262 -2.87 -1.63 -16.20
CA SER A 262 -1.79 -0.64 -16.20
C SER A 262 -1.41 -0.17 -17.63
N LEU A 263 -1.33 -1.07 -18.63
CA LEU A 263 -1.11 -0.70 -20.04
C LEU A 263 -2.30 0.07 -20.60
N TYR A 264 -3.52 -0.35 -20.27
CA TYR A 264 -4.74 0.37 -20.63
C TYR A 264 -4.70 1.82 -20.11
N ASN A 265 -4.32 2.00 -18.85
CA ASN A 265 -4.26 3.32 -18.22
C ASN A 265 -3.19 4.21 -18.87
N CYS A 266 -2.10 3.68 -19.43
CA CYS A 266 -1.11 4.47 -20.18
C CYS A 266 -1.74 5.25 -21.34
N ILE A 267 -2.73 4.67 -22.02
CA ILE A 267 -3.48 5.36 -23.08
C ILE A 267 -4.60 6.21 -22.47
N TYR A 268 -5.52 5.59 -21.74
CA TYR A 268 -6.82 6.22 -21.44
C TYR A 268 -6.85 7.10 -20.19
N LEU A 269 -5.90 6.94 -19.27
CA LEU A 269 -5.86 7.72 -18.02
C LEU A 269 -4.66 8.68 -17.97
N TYR A 270 -3.52 8.24 -18.49
CA TYR A 270 -2.27 8.99 -18.46
C TYR A 270 -1.98 9.71 -19.77
N ASN A 271 -2.68 9.39 -20.87
CA ASN A 271 -2.51 10.00 -22.18
C ASN A 271 -1.04 10.01 -22.66
N ILE A 272 -0.29 8.93 -22.39
CA ILE A 272 1.10 8.79 -22.81
C ILE A 272 1.16 8.48 -24.31
N TYR A 273 0.21 7.68 -24.78
CA TYR A 273 0.03 7.30 -26.18
C TYR A 273 -1.42 7.52 -26.61
N SER A 274 -1.63 7.74 -27.91
CA SER A 274 -2.98 7.94 -28.48
C SER A 274 -3.78 6.64 -28.55
N ASP A 275 -3.12 5.54 -28.89
CA ASP A 275 -3.72 4.21 -29.04
C ASP A 275 -2.62 3.13 -29.07
N PHE A 276 -3.03 1.86 -28.95
CA PHE A 276 -2.10 0.72 -28.94
C PHE A 276 -1.37 0.55 -30.27
N TYR A 277 -1.98 0.87 -31.41
CA TYR A 277 -1.31 0.75 -32.70
C TYR A 277 -0.11 1.70 -32.79
N THR A 278 -0.33 2.98 -32.51
CA THR A 278 0.74 3.99 -32.53
C THR A 278 1.84 3.62 -31.56
N TRP A 279 1.48 3.18 -30.36
CA TRP A 279 2.46 2.75 -29.35
C TRP A 279 3.31 1.57 -29.82
N VAL A 280 2.69 0.49 -30.29
CA VAL A 280 3.44 -0.68 -30.76
C VAL A 280 4.24 -0.35 -32.02
N LYS A 281 3.73 0.50 -32.93
CA LYS A 281 4.47 0.94 -34.13
C LYS A 281 5.72 1.74 -33.78
N GLU A 282 5.68 2.55 -32.73
CA GLU A 282 6.86 3.29 -32.25
C GLU A 282 7.92 2.34 -31.68
N LEU A 283 7.52 1.32 -30.91
CA LEU A 283 8.43 0.32 -30.35
C LEU A 283 8.97 -0.67 -31.38
N TYR A 284 8.11 -1.06 -32.32
CA TYR A 284 8.37 -2.07 -33.33
C TYR A 284 8.03 -1.50 -34.73
N PRO A 285 8.92 -0.69 -35.33
CA PRO A 285 8.65 -0.02 -36.60
C PRO A 285 8.34 -0.97 -37.77
N TYR A 286 8.69 -2.25 -37.62
CA TYR A 286 8.53 -3.31 -38.62
C TYR A 286 7.23 -4.12 -38.48
N ILE A 287 6.31 -3.76 -37.59
CA ILE A 287 4.99 -4.43 -37.57
C ILE A 287 4.28 -4.37 -38.93
N THR A 288 3.60 -5.46 -39.26
CA THR A 288 2.92 -5.66 -40.55
C THR A 288 1.42 -5.40 -40.47
N PHE A 289 0.83 -5.46 -39.28
CA PHE A 289 -0.58 -5.13 -39.07
C PHE A 289 -0.82 -3.62 -39.12
N LYS A 290 -2.06 -3.25 -39.41
CA LYS A 290 -2.58 -1.88 -39.46
C LYS A 290 -3.40 -1.59 -38.22
N LYS A 291 -3.75 -0.31 -38.02
CA LYS A 291 -4.54 0.13 -36.87
C LYS A 291 -5.90 -0.56 -36.80
N GLU A 292 -6.49 -0.80 -37.95
CA GLU A 292 -7.79 -1.43 -38.08
C GLU A 292 -7.75 -2.88 -37.56
N ASP A 293 -6.63 -3.58 -37.68
CA ASP A 293 -6.47 -4.97 -37.25
C ASP A 293 -6.52 -5.14 -35.72
N ILE A 294 -6.36 -4.06 -34.94
CA ILE A 294 -6.49 -4.05 -33.48
C ILE A 294 -7.95 -3.83 -33.04
N GLN A 295 -8.83 -3.35 -33.93
CA GLN A 295 -10.20 -2.95 -33.60
C GLN A 295 -11.26 -4.01 -33.93
N VAL A 296 -10.86 -5.27 -34.08
CA VAL A 296 -11.74 -6.32 -34.61
C VAL A 296 -11.87 -7.44 -33.61
N PHE A 297 -13.03 -7.58 -32.97
CA PHE A 297 -13.35 -8.83 -32.29
C PHE A 297 -13.66 -9.85 -33.40
N LEU A 298 -12.67 -10.69 -33.73
CA LEU A 298 -12.79 -11.74 -34.73
C LEU A 298 -13.33 -13.00 -34.08
N SER A 299 -14.31 -13.63 -34.73
CA SER A 299 -14.78 -14.96 -34.35
C SER A 299 -13.79 -16.06 -34.79
N LYS A 300 -14.00 -17.31 -34.36
CA LYS A 300 -13.19 -18.48 -34.74
C LYS A 300 -13.13 -18.74 -36.25
N ASP A 301 -14.04 -18.18 -37.06
CA ASP A 301 -13.94 -18.29 -38.53
C ASP A 301 -12.94 -17.29 -39.16
N ASN A 302 -12.31 -16.42 -38.35
CA ASN A 302 -11.39 -15.37 -38.79
C ASN A 302 -11.97 -14.39 -39.83
N ALA A 303 -13.29 -14.36 -40.01
CA ALA A 303 -13.97 -13.53 -40.99
C ALA A 303 -15.06 -12.65 -40.37
N THR A 304 -15.70 -13.13 -39.29
CA THR A 304 -16.82 -12.45 -38.65
C THR A 304 -16.32 -11.47 -37.61
N ILE A 305 -16.79 -10.22 -37.71
CA ILE A 305 -16.43 -9.12 -36.82
C ILE A 305 -17.60 -8.76 -35.90
N CYS A 306 -17.36 -8.80 -34.59
CA CYS A 306 -18.31 -8.40 -33.55
C CYS A 306 -17.89 -7.08 -32.87
N ASN A 307 -18.79 -6.46 -32.10
CA ASN A 307 -18.50 -5.22 -31.37
C ASN A 307 -17.93 -5.46 -29.95
N SER A 308 -17.97 -6.71 -29.48
CA SER A 308 -17.43 -7.13 -28.17
C SER A 308 -16.91 -8.56 -28.19
N LEU A 309 -16.08 -8.91 -27.20
CA LEU A 309 -15.60 -10.29 -27.01
C LEU A 309 -16.75 -11.23 -26.65
N GLU A 310 -17.70 -10.76 -25.83
CA GLU A 310 -18.90 -11.51 -25.49
C GLU A 310 -19.75 -11.80 -26.72
N GLU A 311 -19.92 -10.84 -27.64
CA GLU A 311 -20.58 -11.08 -28.92
C GLU A 311 -19.83 -12.11 -29.77
N CYS A 312 -18.50 -12.04 -29.84
CA CYS A 312 -17.69 -13.07 -30.50
C CYS A 312 -17.93 -14.46 -29.92
N ASN A 313 -17.92 -14.57 -28.59
CA ASN A 313 -18.13 -15.84 -27.91
C ASN A 313 -19.55 -16.39 -28.14
N ILE A 314 -20.57 -15.52 -28.15
CA ILE A 314 -21.95 -15.90 -28.49
C ILE A 314 -22.01 -16.41 -29.93
N PHE A 315 -21.43 -15.67 -30.87
CA PHE A 315 -21.39 -16.06 -32.28
C PHE A 315 -20.71 -17.42 -32.46
N ASP A 316 -19.54 -17.59 -31.85
CA ASP A 316 -18.76 -18.82 -31.94
C ASP A 316 -19.50 -20.01 -31.34
N TYR A 317 -20.14 -19.82 -30.19
CA TYR A 317 -20.94 -20.85 -29.55
C TYR A 317 -22.10 -21.28 -30.45
N ILE A 318 -22.86 -20.34 -30.99
CA ILE A 318 -24.00 -20.65 -31.86
C ILE A 318 -23.54 -21.32 -33.17
N LYS A 319 -22.47 -20.81 -33.78
CA LYS A 319 -22.00 -21.30 -35.08
C LYS A 319 -21.32 -22.66 -35.00
N PHE A 320 -20.39 -22.82 -34.05
CA PHE A 320 -19.50 -23.98 -33.99
C PHE A 320 -19.96 -25.02 -32.98
N ASP A 321 -20.43 -24.59 -31.81
CA ASP A 321 -20.81 -25.52 -30.74
C ASP A 321 -22.26 -26.02 -30.90
N MET A 322 -23.18 -25.15 -31.35
CA MET A 322 -24.55 -25.54 -31.72
C MET A 322 -24.70 -25.94 -33.20
N GLY A 323 -23.68 -25.72 -34.03
CA GLY A 323 -23.70 -26.09 -35.45
C GLY A 323 -24.64 -25.24 -36.33
N ILE A 324 -25.11 -24.09 -35.86
CA ILE A 324 -26.02 -23.22 -36.62
C ILE A 324 -25.19 -22.30 -37.52
N THR A 325 -24.77 -22.82 -38.67
CA THR A 325 -23.85 -22.13 -39.59
C THR A 325 -24.41 -20.89 -40.28
N GLN A 326 -25.73 -20.71 -40.26
CA GLN A 326 -26.48 -19.63 -40.91
C GLN A 326 -26.52 -18.34 -40.08
N ILE A 327 -25.89 -18.31 -38.91
CA ILE A 327 -25.76 -17.09 -38.11
C ILE A 327 -24.82 -16.09 -38.79
N GLU A 328 -25.24 -14.83 -38.80
CA GLU A 328 -24.49 -13.68 -39.30
C GLU A 328 -24.39 -12.60 -38.22
N ALA A 329 -23.20 -12.01 -38.04
CA ALA A 329 -23.05 -10.79 -37.27
C ALA A 329 -23.43 -9.57 -38.13
N ILE A 330 -24.37 -8.78 -37.61
CA ILE A 330 -25.00 -7.65 -38.31
C ILE A 330 -24.53 -6.31 -37.75
N GLY A 331 -24.22 -6.26 -36.45
CA GLY A 331 -23.94 -5.01 -35.73
C GLY A 331 -22.89 -4.11 -36.41
N THR A 332 -21.87 -4.72 -37.04
CA THR A 332 -20.78 -4.01 -37.73
C THR A 332 -21.09 -3.67 -39.19
N LYS A 333 -21.90 -4.49 -39.87
CA LYS A 333 -22.30 -4.30 -41.28
C LYS A 333 -23.42 -3.26 -41.44
N ARG A 334 -24.26 -3.09 -40.41
CA ARG A 334 -25.43 -2.18 -40.39
C ARG A 334 -26.41 -2.39 -41.55
N THR A 335 -26.52 -3.63 -42.03
CA THR A 335 -27.35 -4.01 -43.18
C THR A 335 -28.83 -4.11 -42.84
N ASP A 336 -29.18 -4.45 -41.59
CA ASP A 336 -30.55 -4.71 -41.17
C ASP A 336 -30.99 -3.66 -40.15
N ILE A 337 -31.45 -2.52 -40.67
CA ILE A 337 -31.92 -1.38 -39.87
C ILE A 337 -33.43 -1.49 -39.69
N TYR A 338 -33.87 -1.62 -38.44
CA TYR A 338 -35.28 -1.62 -38.07
C TYR A 338 -35.69 -0.26 -37.51
N ASN A 339 -36.68 0.38 -38.14
CA ASN A 339 -37.14 1.70 -37.73
C ASN A 339 -38.28 1.61 -36.69
N ASN A 340 -38.06 2.15 -35.50
CA ASN A 340 -39.09 2.36 -34.50
C ASN A 340 -39.62 3.79 -34.61
N SER A 341 -40.61 3.99 -35.48
CA SER A 341 -41.21 5.29 -35.76
C SER A 341 -41.84 5.96 -34.53
N LYS A 342 -42.38 5.16 -33.60
CA LYS A 342 -43.00 5.64 -32.36
C LYS A 342 -41.99 6.38 -31.47
N GLU A 343 -40.80 5.82 -31.34
CA GLU A 343 -39.75 6.34 -30.45
C GLU A 343 -38.70 7.17 -31.21
N LYS A 344 -38.81 7.25 -32.55
CA LYS A 344 -37.84 7.89 -33.46
C LYS A 344 -36.43 7.31 -33.32
N GLU A 345 -36.35 5.99 -33.18
CA GLU A 345 -35.10 5.26 -33.00
C GLU A 345 -34.88 4.26 -34.15
N ASN A 346 -33.62 4.03 -34.51
CA ASN A 346 -33.22 2.95 -35.41
C ASN A 346 -32.49 1.88 -34.61
N TYR A 347 -32.86 0.63 -34.84
CA TYR A 347 -32.29 -0.53 -34.18
C TYR A 347 -31.57 -1.41 -35.18
N ILE A 348 -30.33 -1.74 -34.87
CA ILE A 348 -29.52 -2.71 -35.59
C ILE A 348 -29.29 -3.85 -34.60
N PRO A 349 -29.64 -5.10 -34.95
CA PRO A 349 -29.38 -6.23 -34.10
C PRO A 349 -27.92 -6.66 -34.14
N ASP A 350 -27.48 -7.41 -33.14
CA ASP A 350 -26.12 -7.95 -33.12
C ASP A 350 -25.97 -9.12 -34.08
N PHE A 351 -26.95 -10.04 -34.10
CA PHE A 351 -26.95 -11.20 -34.99
C PHE A 351 -28.28 -11.46 -35.67
N LYS A 352 -28.21 -12.16 -36.80
CA LYS A 352 -29.36 -12.69 -37.53
C LYS A 352 -29.08 -14.15 -37.90
N ILE A 353 -30.10 -15.00 -37.83
CA ILE A 353 -30.06 -16.36 -38.36
C ILE A 353 -31.16 -16.48 -39.42
N GLU A 354 -30.77 -16.80 -40.65
CA GLU A 354 -31.70 -16.95 -41.78
C GLU A 354 -31.85 -18.42 -42.21
N ASN A 355 -32.93 -18.71 -42.94
CA ASN A 355 -33.14 -19.99 -43.61
C ASN A 355 -33.21 -21.23 -42.70
N VAL A 356 -33.53 -21.05 -41.41
CA VAL A 356 -33.76 -22.15 -40.46
C VAL A 356 -35.22 -22.28 -40.02
N LEU A 357 -36.00 -21.20 -40.12
CA LEU A 357 -37.44 -21.14 -39.85
C LEU A 357 -38.15 -20.38 -40.98
N ASP A 358 -39.48 -20.21 -40.88
CA ASP A 358 -40.30 -19.43 -41.81
C ASP A 358 -39.98 -17.92 -41.80
N LYS A 359 -39.32 -17.45 -40.73
CA LYS A 359 -38.90 -16.07 -40.51
C LYS A 359 -37.49 -16.04 -39.94
N PRO A 360 -36.72 -14.96 -40.20
CA PRO A 360 -35.39 -14.81 -39.61
C PRO A 360 -35.47 -14.70 -38.09
N ILE A 361 -34.44 -15.22 -37.40
CA ILE A 361 -34.25 -15.06 -35.96
C ILE A 361 -33.29 -13.90 -35.74
N ILE A 362 -33.73 -12.91 -34.98
CA ILE A 362 -32.94 -11.74 -34.58
C ILE A 362 -32.47 -11.93 -33.15
N ILE A 363 -31.17 -11.75 -32.92
CA ILE A 363 -30.54 -11.91 -31.62
C ILE A 363 -29.86 -10.60 -31.23
N GLU A 364 -30.08 -10.16 -30.00
CA GLU A 364 -29.50 -8.96 -29.42
C GLU A 364 -28.87 -9.29 -28.06
N TYR A 365 -27.65 -8.82 -27.82
CA TYR A 365 -26.93 -9.01 -26.56
C TYR A 365 -26.76 -7.69 -25.79
N TYR A 366 -27.37 -7.63 -24.61
CA TYR A 366 -27.33 -6.45 -23.75
C TYR A 366 -26.22 -6.53 -22.70
N GLY A 367 -24.95 -6.42 -23.13
CA GLY A 367 -23.77 -6.63 -22.27
C GLY A 367 -23.67 -5.74 -21.03
N LEU A 368 -24.26 -4.54 -21.06
CA LEU A 368 -24.27 -3.63 -19.90
C LEU A 368 -25.53 -3.75 -19.02
N TYR A 369 -26.44 -4.68 -19.32
CA TYR A 369 -27.69 -4.78 -18.59
C TYR A 369 -27.46 -5.18 -17.13
N ASN A 370 -28.01 -4.38 -16.22
CA ASN A 370 -27.99 -4.65 -14.79
C ASN A 370 -29.32 -4.21 -14.17
N ASN A 371 -30.04 -5.18 -13.59
CA ASN A 371 -31.34 -4.97 -12.94
C ASN A 371 -31.25 -4.32 -11.55
N ARG A 372 -30.04 -4.13 -11.00
CA ARG A 372 -29.82 -3.58 -9.64
C ARG A 372 -29.39 -2.11 -9.60
N THR A 373 -29.07 -1.51 -10.73
CA THR A 373 -28.46 -0.16 -10.78
C THR A 373 -29.37 0.87 -11.44
N ASN A 374 -30.34 1.38 -10.69
CA ASN A 374 -31.21 2.48 -11.12
C ASN A 374 -30.70 3.88 -10.72
N ASN A 375 -29.60 3.96 -9.95
CA ASN A 375 -29.14 5.23 -9.36
C ASN A 375 -28.20 6.05 -10.27
N VAL A 376 -27.82 5.54 -11.44
CA VAL A 376 -26.93 6.24 -12.39
C VAL A 376 -27.73 6.58 -13.65
N LYS A 377 -27.84 7.87 -13.97
CA LYS A 377 -28.65 8.40 -15.10
C LYS A 377 -28.39 7.65 -16.42
N HIS A 378 -27.13 7.44 -16.78
CA HIS A 378 -26.76 6.74 -18.01
C HIS A 378 -27.19 5.26 -18.03
N MET A 379 -27.15 4.56 -16.89
CA MET A 379 -27.64 3.18 -16.79
C MET A 379 -29.16 3.11 -16.90
N LYS A 380 -29.86 4.11 -16.36
CA LYS A 380 -31.31 4.22 -16.52
C LYS A 380 -31.69 4.45 -17.99
N GLU A 381 -31.04 5.39 -18.67
CA GLU A 381 -31.25 5.65 -20.10
C GLU A 381 -30.99 4.40 -20.96
N TYR A 382 -29.93 3.65 -20.63
CA TYR A 382 -29.61 2.38 -21.29
C TYR A 382 -30.70 1.32 -21.07
N ASN A 383 -31.12 1.10 -19.82
CA ASN A 383 -32.18 0.15 -19.48
C ASN A 383 -33.52 0.53 -20.12
N ASP A 384 -33.87 1.82 -20.14
CA ASP A 384 -35.09 2.32 -20.80
C ASP A 384 -35.05 2.03 -22.31
N LYS A 385 -33.88 2.21 -22.95
CA LYS A 385 -33.69 1.86 -24.37
C LYS A 385 -33.85 0.36 -24.63
N ILE A 386 -33.34 -0.49 -23.74
CA ILE A 386 -33.51 -1.95 -23.84
C ILE A 386 -34.99 -2.33 -23.81
N ILE A 387 -35.77 -1.76 -22.89
CA ILE A 387 -37.20 -2.03 -22.78
C ILE A 387 -37.91 -1.65 -24.09
N ARG A 388 -37.62 -0.47 -24.66
CA ARG A 388 -38.19 -0.04 -25.94
C ARG A 388 -37.80 -0.97 -27.10
N LYS A 389 -36.52 -1.34 -27.19
CA LYS A 389 -35.97 -2.23 -28.25
C LYS A 389 -36.58 -3.63 -28.16
N ASN A 390 -36.67 -4.20 -26.96
CA ASN A 390 -37.35 -5.48 -26.72
C ASN A 390 -38.83 -5.44 -27.10
N ASN A 391 -39.55 -4.41 -26.68
CA ASN A 391 -40.97 -4.25 -27.02
C ASN A 391 -41.16 -4.12 -28.53
N PHE A 392 -40.27 -3.42 -29.22
CA PHE A 392 -40.32 -3.30 -30.67
C PHE A 392 -40.14 -4.66 -31.35
N TYR A 393 -39.06 -5.39 -31.05
CA TYR A 393 -38.79 -6.66 -31.72
C TYR A 393 -39.80 -7.76 -31.37
N LYS A 394 -40.22 -7.87 -30.10
CA LYS A 394 -41.22 -8.87 -29.67
C LYS A 394 -42.59 -8.69 -30.34
N ASN A 395 -42.92 -7.46 -30.75
CA ASN A 395 -44.17 -7.17 -31.45
C ASN A 395 -44.05 -7.21 -32.98
N ASN A 396 -42.84 -7.41 -33.52
CA ASN A 396 -42.63 -7.53 -34.96
C ASN A 396 -43.00 -8.96 -35.40
N LYS A 397 -44.03 -9.07 -36.24
CA LYS A 397 -44.56 -10.37 -36.71
C LYS A 397 -43.70 -11.02 -37.80
N GLU A 398 -42.74 -10.30 -38.36
CA GLU A 398 -41.89 -10.76 -39.48
C GLU A 398 -40.59 -11.43 -39.02
N ILE A 399 -40.34 -11.47 -37.71
CA ILE A 399 -39.12 -12.03 -37.13
C ILE A 399 -39.44 -12.91 -35.92
N TYR A 400 -38.52 -13.81 -35.57
CA TYR A 400 -38.40 -14.30 -34.20
C TYR A 400 -37.33 -13.48 -33.48
N PHE A 401 -37.48 -13.28 -32.16
CA PHE A 401 -36.56 -12.44 -31.40
C PHE A 401 -36.05 -13.14 -30.14
N ILE A 402 -34.74 -13.09 -29.94
CA ILE A 402 -34.04 -13.56 -28.75
C ILE A 402 -33.29 -12.38 -28.11
N ASP A 403 -33.67 -12.03 -26.89
CA ASP A 403 -32.90 -11.11 -26.04
C ASP A 403 -31.92 -11.89 -25.17
N LEU A 404 -30.62 -11.58 -25.29
CA LEU A 404 -29.54 -12.13 -24.48
C LEU A 404 -29.02 -11.10 -23.48
N TYR A 405 -28.65 -11.57 -22.30
CA TYR A 405 -28.16 -10.77 -21.19
C TYR A 405 -26.89 -11.40 -20.60
N PRO A 406 -26.13 -10.70 -19.75
CA PRO A 406 -24.86 -11.20 -19.21
C PRO A 406 -24.97 -12.50 -18.41
N TYR A 407 -26.17 -12.85 -17.92
CA TYR A 407 -26.39 -14.13 -17.24
C TYR A 407 -26.63 -15.30 -18.20
N ASP A 408 -27.02 -15.05 -19.45
CA ASP A 408 -27.31 -16.11 -20.43
C ASP A 408 -26.03 -16.78 -20.96
N ILE A 409 -24.91 -16.07 -20.94
CA ILE A 409 -23.59 -16.59 -21.35
C ILE A 409 -22.85 -17.31 -20.22
N LYS A 410 -23.43 -17.36 -19.01
CA LYS A 410 -22.87 -18.10 -17.88
C LYS A 410 -23.16 -19.59 -18.02
N ASN A 411 -22.52 -20.41 -17.18
CA ASN A 411 -22.70 -21.86 -17.15
C ASN A 411 -22.55 -22.50 -18.54
N ASN A 412 -21.48 -22.14 -19.26
CA ASN A 412 -21.24 -22.63 -20.61
C ASN A 412 -22.41 -22.33 -21.58
N PHE A 413 -22.85 -21.07 -21.61
CA PHE A 413 -23.90 -20.58 -22.54
C PHE A 413 -25.27 -21.26 -22.40
N GLU A 414 -25.60 -21.79 -21.22
CA GLU A 414 -26.87 -22.48 -20.95
C GLU A 414 -28.09 -21.61 -21.29
N GLY A 415 -28.06 -20.31 -20.97
CA GLY A 415 -29.16 -19.40 -21.28
C GLY A 415 -29.32 -19.13 -22.77
N VAL A 416 -28.20 -19.03 -23.51
CA VAL A 416 -28.22 -18.90 -24.98
C VAL A 416 -28.84 -20.15 -25.59
N LYS A 417 -28.37 -21.34 -25.21
CA LYS A 417 -28.87 -22.63 -25.67
C LYS A 417 -30.38 -22.76 -25.45
N ASN A 418 -30.82 -22.58 -24.21
CA ASN A 418 -32.23 -22.72 -23.83
C ASN A 418 -33.18 -21.77 -24.59
N LYS A 419 -32.71 -20.58 -24.96
CA LYS A 419 -33.51 -19.62 -25.72
C LYS A 419 -33.60 -19.98 -27.20
N ILE A 420 -32.53 -20.51 -27.78
CA ILE A 420 -32.51 -20.98 -29.17
C ILE A 420 -33.34 -22.27 -29.32
N GLU A 421 -33.15 -23.26 -28.45
CA GLU A 421 -33.88 -24.54 -28.50
C GLU A 421 -35.41 -24.35 -28.37
N LYS A 422 -35.87 -23.32 -27.66
CA LYS A 422 -37.30 -22.98 -27.59
C LYS A 422 -37.90 -22.62 -28.95
N LEU A 423 -37.11 -22.07 -29.85
CA LEU A 423 -37.52 -21.73 -31.21
C LEU A 423 -37.18 -22.85 -32.20
N MET A 424 -36.09 -23.58 -31.96
CA MET A 424 -35.55 -24.62 -32.83
C MET A 424 -35.22 -25.88 -32.01
N PRO A 425 -36.22 -26.70 -31.61
CA PRO A 425 -36.01 -27.83 -30.69
C PRO A 425 -35.16 -28.98 -31.25
N ASN A 426 -34.88 -28.96 -32.56
CA ASN A 426 -34.14 -30.00 -33.27
C ASN A 426 -32.67 -29.62 -33.54
N TYR A 427 -32.19 -28.54 -32.92
CA TYR A 427 -30.80 -28.06 -33.01
C TYR A 427 -30.11 -28.09 -31.65
#